data_AF-Q2UPF6-F1
#
_entry.id   AF-Q2UPF6-F1
#
_cell.length_a   1.000
_cell.length_b   1.000
_cell.length_c   1.000
_cell.angle_alpha   90.00
_cell.angle_beta   90.00
_cell.angle_gamma   90.00
#
_symmetry.space_group_name_H-M   'P 1'
#
loop_
_entity.id
_entity.type
_entity.pdbx_description
1 polymer ?
#
loop_
_entity_poly.entity_id
_entity_poly.type
_entity_poly.pdbx_seq_one_letter_code
_entity_poly.pdbx_strand_id
1 'polypeptide(L)'
;MQFKPLRWYTINNLLTHPATLQALSSELITANLTLPYPKWNEVCDLPYLDACIQEAVRLHPPFALVLGRVVPAGGVTVLNHYLPEGTLVGGNPYVVNRHAETFGPDVEEWRPERWLEGEGRKRLEQSVPTFPSWC
;
A
#
# COMPACT_ATOMS: atom_id res chain seq x y z
N MET A 1 -10.82 19.37 -9.04
CA MET A 1 -10.25 18.14 -8.44
C MET A 1 -9.15 18.56 -7.48
N GLN A 2 -9.42 18.57 -6.17
CA GLN A 2 -8.45 19.00 -5.16
C GLN A 2 -7.55 17.81 -4.81
N PHE A 3 -6.26 17.92 -5.14
CA PHE A 3 -5.25 16.92 -4.81
C PHE A 3 -5.04 16.95 -3.29
N LYS A 4 -5.81 16.13 -2.55
CA LYS A 4 -5.65 16.01 -1.10
C LYS A 4 -4.40 15.15 -0.83
N PRO A 5 -3.41 15.63 -0.07
CA PRO A 5 -2.18 14.89 0.18
C PRO A 5 -2.47 13.61 0.98
N LEU A 6 -1.69 12.55 0.72
CA LEU A 6 -1.69 11.26 1.44
C LEU A 6 -1.86 11.39 2.96
N ARG A 7 -1.18 12.38 3.57
CA ARG A 7 -1.26 12.66 5.01
C ARG A 7 -2.69 12.89 5.51
N TRP A 8 -3.56 13.47 4.68
CA TRP A 8 -4.96 13.69 5.05
C TRP A 8 -5.73 12.37 5.17
N TYR A 9 -5.51 11.43 4.26
CA TYR A 9 -6.29 10.20 4.21
C TYR A 9 -5.91 9.20 5.31
N THR A 10 -4.63 9.04 5.62
CA THR A 10 -4.17 8.16 6.71
C THR A 10 -4.72 8.61 8.05
N ILE A 11 -4.57 9.91 8.37
CA ILE A 11 -5.07 10.48 9.62
C ILE A 11 -6.59 10.43 9.65
N ASN A 12 -7.25 10.75 8.54
CA ASN A 12 -8.70 10.66 8.45
C ASN A 12 -9.20 9.24 8.71
N ASN A 13 -8.58 8.21 8.14
CA ASN A 13 -8.98 6.82 8.36
C ASN A 13 -8.78 6.37 9.81
N LEU A 14 -7.69 6.79 10.46
CA LEU A 14 -7.47 6.53 11.89
C LEU A 14 -8.51 7.26 12.76
N LEU A 15 -8.85 8.49 12.41
CA LEU A 15 -9.87 9.26 13.14
C LEU A 15 -11.28 8.70 12.94
N THR A 16 -11.59 8.14 11.77
CA THR A 16 -12.89 7.49 11.51
C THR A 16 -13.00 6.10 12.15
N HIS A 17 -11.88 5.44 12.46
CA HIS A 17 -11.83 4.11 13.07
C HIS A 17 -11.13 4.15 14.44
N PRO A 18 -11.84 4.54 15.52
CA PRO A 18 -11.24 4.77 16.84
C PRO A 18 -10.56 3.53 17.42
N ALA A 19 -11.04 2.33 17.10
CA ALA A 19 -10.40 1.08 17.50
C ALA A 19 -8.96 0.98 16.95
N THR A 20 -8.77 1.32 15.68
CA THR A 20 -7.45 1.26 15.04
C THR A 20 -6.50 2.33 15.59
N LEU A 21 -7.03 3.52 15.92
CA LEU A 21 -6.25 4.57 16.58
C LEU A 21 -5.83 4.18 17.99
N GLN A 22 -6.71 3.53 18.76
CA GLN A 22 -6.39 3.05 20.10
C GLN A 22 -5.32 1.97 20.07
N ALA A 23 -5.40 1.02 19.13
CA ALA A 23 -4.40 -0.02 18.94
C ALA A 23 -3.02 0.55 18.53
N LEU A 24 -3.01 1.55 17.64
CA LEU A 24 -1.76 2.23 17.27
C LEU A 24 -1.17 3.00 18.47
N SER A 25 -2.01 3.70 19.22
CA SER A 25 -1.57 4.45 20.40
C SER A 25 -0.99 3.53 21.47
N SER A 26 -1.61 2.38 21.74
CA SER A 26 -1.11 1.43 22.71
C SER A 26 0.24 0.83 22.30
N GLU A 27 0.44 0.53 21.03
CA GLU A 27 1.74 0.09 20.51
C GLU A 27 2.82 1.17 20.71
N LEU A 28 2.54 2.42 20.33
CA LEU A 28 3.48 3.53 20.47
C LEU A 28 3.86 3.84 21.93
N ILE A 29 2.89 3.76 22.85
CA ILE A 29 3.13 3.93 24.29
C ILE A 29 3.99 2.78 24.83
N THR A 30 3.71 1.55 24.40
CA THR A 30 4.45 0.35 24.85
C THR A 30 5.89 0.34 24.33
N ALA A 31 6.13 0.86 23.12
CA ALA A 31 7.43 0.91 22.49
C ALA A 31 8.44 1.87 23.17
N ASN A 32 7.99 2.73 24.09
CA ASN A 32 8.82 3.65 24.88
C ASN A 32 9.85 4.43 24.03
N LEU A 33 9.36 5.07 22.97
CA LEU A 33 10.17 5.74 21.94
C LEU A 33 10.88 6.99 22.48
N THR A 34 11.97 7.40 21.80
CA THR A 34 12.64 8.67 22.11
C THR A 34 11.72 9.86 21.77
N LEU A 35 11.43 10.72 22.75
CA LEU A 35 10.63 11.94 22.56
C LEU A 35 11.52 13.20 22.52
N PRO A 36 11.15 14.26 21.77
CA PRO A 36 9.92 14.43 20.97
C PRO A 36 10.00 13.84 19.56
N TYR A 37 11.19 13.45 19.09
CA TYR A 37 11.42 12.90 17.75
C TYR A 37 11.98 11.49 17.85
N PRO A 38 11.17 10.45 17.58
CA PRO A 38 11.65 9.08 17.62
C PRO A 38 12.59 8.82 16.44
N LYS A 39 13.59 7.96 16.66
CA LYS A 39 14.54 7.60 15.61
C LYS A 39 13.92 6.57 14.67
N TRP A 40 14.35 6.55 13.40
CA TRP A 40 13.86 5.58 12.41
C TRP A 40 13.92 4.13 12.91
N ASN A 41 15.06 3.72 13.49
CA ASN A 41 15.28 2.36 13.99
C ASN A 41 14.35 1.96 15.14
N GLU A 42 13.71 2.92 15.82
CA GLU A 42 12.77 2.64 16.91
C GLU A 42 11.34 2.42 16.37
N VAL A 43 11.08 2.89 15.15
CA VAL A 43 9.74 3.01 14.57
C VAL A 43 9.53 2.04 13.41
N CYS A 44 10.60 1.66 12.70
CA CYS A 44 10.52 0.80 11.52
C CYS A 44 10.07 -0.63 11.83
N ASP A 45 10.29 -1.10 13.05
CA ASP A 45 9.99 -2.48 13.46
C ASP A 45 8.64 -2.62 14.17
N LEU A 46 7.85 -1.53 14.26
CA LEU A 46 6.54 -1.53 14.90
C LEU A 46 5.49 -2.15 13.96
N PRO A 47 4.95 -3.34 14.26
CA PRO A 47 4.15 -4.11 13.32
C PRO A 47 2.81 -3.46 12.99
N TYR A 48 2.14 -2.86 13.97
CA TYR A 48 0.83 -2.25 13.76
C TYR A 48 0.94 -0.88 13.09
N LEU A 49 1.96 -0.09 13.44
CA LEU A 49 2.27 1.14 12.71
C LEU A 49 2.57 0.87 11.23
N ASP A 50 3.41 -0.11 10.94
CA ASP A 50 3.70 -0.49 9.55
C ASP A 50 2.43 -0.98 8.84
N ALA A 51 1.61 -1.80 9.49
CA ALA A 51 0.32 -2.24 8.95
C ALA A 51 -0.62 -1.07 8.61
N CYS A 52 -0.71 -0.06 9.47
CA CYS A 52 -1.47 1.17 9.19
C CYS A 52 -0.91 1.95 7.99
N ILE A 53 0.42 2.03 7.84
CA ILE A 53 1.05 2.71 6.72
C ILE A 53 0.77 1.97 5.41
N GLN A 54 0.94 0.65 5.38
CA GLN A 54 0.69 -0.17 4.21
C GLN A 54 -0.77 -0.07 3.75
N GLU A 55 -1.73 -0.15 4.68
CA GLU A 55 -3.15 -0.04 4.35
C GLU A 55 -3.52 1.36 3.82
N ALA A 56 -2.90 2.41 4.35
CA ALA A 56 -3.09 3.76 3.85
C ALA A 56 -2.58 3.95 2.44
N VAL A 57 -1.38 3.42 2.15
CA VAL A 57 -0.81 3.45 0.80
C VAL A 57 -1.65 2.63 -0.17
N ARG A 58 -2.18 1.48 0.25
CA ARG A 58 -3.06 0.65 -0.57
C ARG A 58 -4.31 1.42 -0.99
N LEU A 59 -5.06 1.96 -0.03
CA LEU A 59 -6.32 2.67 -0.29
C LEU A 59 -6.11 4.00 -1.01
N HIS A 60 -5.03 4.70 -0.68
CA HIS A 60 -4.74 6.05 -1.16
C HIS A 60 -3.32 6.14 -1.72
N PRO A 61 -3.04 5.52 -2.89
CA PRO A 61 -1.69 5.50 -3.42
C PRO A 61 -1.19 6.94 -3.71
N PRO A 62 0.07 7.28 -3.36
CA PRO A 62 0.70 8.59 -3.65
C PRO A 62 0.62 8.94 -5.12
N PHE A 63 0.87 7.93 -5.95
CA PHE A 63 0.91 8.03 -7.40
C PHE A 63 -0.15 7.08 -7.95
N ALA A 64 -1.31 7.62 -8.31
CA ALA A 64 -2.33 6.92 -9.10
C ALA A 64 -2.07 7.06 -10.61
N LEU A 65 -0.80 7.20 -11.00
CA LEU A 65 -0.36 7.30 -12.39
C LEU A 65 -0.13 5.91 -12.94
N VAL A 66 -0.38 5.75 -14.24
CA VAL A 66 -0.07 4.52 -14.95
C VAL A 66 1.44 4.32 -14.92
N LEU A 67 1.89 3.24 -14.26
CA LEU A 67 3.30 2.88 -14.22
C LEU A 67 3.68 2.23 -15.56
N GLY A 68 4.01 3.08 -16.53
CA GLY A 68 4.34 2.69 -17.89
C GLY A 68 5.62 1.85 -17.97
N ARG A 69 5.55 0.81 -18.79
CA ARG A 69 6.65 0.00 -19.30
C ARG A 69 6.52 -0.03 -20.82
N VAL A 70 7.64 0.01 -21.52
CA VAL A 70 7.66 -0.11 -22.97
C VAL A 70 7.91 -1.56 -23.33
N VAL A 71 7.09 -2.10 -24.24
CA VAL A 71 7.27 -3.46 -24.74
C VAL A 71 8.60 -3.57 -25.48
N PRO A 72 9.46 -4.55 -25.15
CA PRO A 72 10.77 -4.72 -25.77
C PRO A 72 10.68 -5.14 -27.24
N ALA A 73 11.82 -5.15 -27.91
CA ALA A 73 11.92 -5.57 -29.30
C ALA A 73 11.43 -7.00 -29.50
N GLY A 74 10.66 -7.22 -30.59
CA GLY A 74 10.04 -8.52 -30.88
C GLY A 74 8.66 -8.75 -30.24
N GLY A 75 8.12 -7.77 -29.49
CA GLY A 75 6.80 -7.85 -28.88
C GLY A 75 6.72 -8.81 -27.69
N VAL A 76 5.58 -8.79 -26.98
CA VAL A 76 5.33 -9.69 -25.84
C VAL A 76 3.89 -10.16 -25.83
N THR A 77 3.66 -11.42 -25.45
CA THR A 77 2.30 -11.93 -25.24
C THR A 77 1.97 -11.92 -23.75
N VAL A 78 0.91 -11.21 -23.37
CA VAL A 78 0.42 -11.11 -21.99
C VAL A 78 -1.05 -11.52 -21.97
N LEU A 79 -1.42 -12.49 -21.13
CA LEU A 79 -2.81 -12.99 -21.02
C LEU A 79 -3.42 -13.35 -22.40
N ASN A 80 -2.64 -14.02 -23.26
CA ASN A 80 -3.01 -14.39 -24.63
C ASN A 80 -3.22 -13.21 -25.60
N HIS A 81 -2.84 -11.99 -25.22
CA HIS A 81 -2.83 -10.83 -26.10
C HIS A 81 -1.40 -10.49 -26.52
N TYR A 82 -1.15 -10.44 -27.84
CA TYR A 82 0.13 -9.99 -28.38
C TYR A 82 0.19 -8.47 -28.37
N LEU A 83 1.23 -7.93 -27.75
CA LEU A 83 1.53 -6.50 -27.67
C LEU A 83 2.76 -6.22 -28.56
N PRO A 84 2.64 -5.32 -29.55
CA PRO A 84 3.75 -5.00 -30.42
C PRO A 84 4.84 -4.21 -29.69
N GLU A 85 6.07 -4.28 -30.22
CA GLU A 85 7.21 -3.46 -29.78
C GLU A 85 6.84 -1.98 -29.69
N GLY A 86 7.35 -1.29 -28.68
CA GLY A 86 7.12 0.14 -28.48
C GLY A 86 5.76 0.50 -27.85
N THR A 87 4.90 -0.49 -27.58
CA THR A 87 3.64 -0.25 -26.86
C THR A 87 3.91 0.16 -25.41
N LEU A 88 3.26 1.22 -24.94
CA LEU A 88 3.28 1.60 -23.52
C LEU A 88 2.20 0.82 -22.77
N VAL A 89 2.62 0.00 -21.81
CA VAL A 89 1.76 -0.82 -20.96
C VAL A 89 1.96 -0.41 -19.52
N GLY A 90 0.89 -0.21 -18.77
CA GLY A 90 1.03 0.03 -17.34
C GLY A 90 -0.26 -0.21 -16.58
N GLY A 91 -0.12 -0.50 -15.30
CA GLY A 91 -1.24 -0.61 -14.37
C GLY A 91 -1.44 0.71 -13.63
N ASN A 92 -2.69 1.08 -13.37
CA ASN A 92 -3.00 2.13 -12.41
C ASN A 92 -2.98 1.53 -10.98
N PRO A 93 -2.11 1.98 -10.06
CA PRO A 93 -2.05 1.48 -8.70
C PRO A 93 -3.37 1.56 -7.95
N TYR A 94 -4.18 2.59 -8.20
CA TYR A 94 -5.50 2.74 -7.58
C TYR A 94 -6.44 1.58 -7.89
N VAL A 95 -6.38 1.07 -9.14
CA VAL A 95 -7.21 -0.05 -9.62
C VAL A 95 -6.64 -1.38 -9.12
N VAL A 96 -5.32 -1.57 -9.22
CA VAL A 96 -4.66 -2.82 -8.79
C VAL A 96 -4.86 -3.06 -7.29
N ASN A 97 -4.73 -2.01 -6.46
CA ASN A 97 -4.90 -2.09 -5.01
C ASN A 97 -6.34 -2.40 -4.55
N ARG A 98 -7.31 -2.37 -5.48
CA ARG A 98 -8.73 -2.66 -5.26
C ARG A 98 -9.16 -3.98 -5.92
N HIS A 99 -8.20 -4.80 -6.35
CA HIS A 99 -8.49 -6.10 -6.92
C HIS A 99 -8.99 -7.07 -5.85
N ALA A 100 -10.30 -7.38 -5.86
CA ALA A 100 -10.96 -8.18 -4.82
C ALA A 100 -10.41 -9.60 -4.67
N GLU A 101 -9.97 -10.24 -5.76
CA GLU A 101 -9.38 -11.59 -5.69
C GLU A 101 -8.01 -11.60 -4.98
N THR A 102 -7.33 -10.45 -4.96
CA THR A 102 -6.03 -10.30 -4.29
C THR A 102 -6.21 -9.88 -2.85
N PHE A 103 -7.04 -8.86 -2.61
CA PHE A 103 -7.15 -8.21 -1.30
C PHE A 103 -8.36 -8.67 -0.48
N GLY A 104 -9.28 -9.45 -1.02
CA GLY A 104 -10.51 -9.90 -0.34
C GLY A 104 -11.75 -9.08 -0.76
N PRO A 105 -12.96 -9.44 -0.29
CA PRO A 105 -14.19 -8.71 -0.63
C PRO A 105 -14.27 -7.31 0.02
N ASP A 106 -13.49 -7.07 1.07
CA ASP A 106 -13.45 -5.86 1.90
C ASP A 106 -12.40 -4.83 1.40
N VAL A 107 -12.12 -4.78 0.08
CA VAL A 107 -11.04 -3.95 -0.48
C VAL A 107 -11.21 -2.44 -0.28
N GLU A 108 -12.43 -1.93 -0.16
CA GLU A 108 -12.68 -0.51 0.05
C GLU A 108 -12.66 -0.13 1.54
N GLU A 109 -12.66 -1.12 2.43
CA GLU A 109 -12.67 -0.91 3.86
C GLU A 109 -11.24 -0.69 4.39
N TRP A 110 -11.15 0.13 5.44
CA TRP A 110 -9.91 0.34 6.18
C TRP A 110 -9.70 -0.81 7.16
N ARG A 111 -8.74 -1.69 6.86
CA ARG A 111 -8.41 -2.84 7.73
C ARG A 111 -6.89 -3.07 7.82
N PRO A 112 -6.18 -2.34 8.70
CA PRO A 112 -4.74 -2.51 8.92
C PRO A 112 -4.36 -3.95 9.27
N GLU A 113 -5.24 -4.69 9.96
CA GLU A 113 -5.01 -6.05 10.41
C GLU A 113 -4.67 -7.03 9.27
N ARG A 114 -5.04 -6.70 8.03
CA ARG A 114 -4.69 -7.48 6.82
C ARG A 114 -3.18 -7.65 6.65
N TRP A 115 -2.38 -6.73 7.19
CA TRP A 115 -0.92 -6.69 7.07
C TRP A 115 -0.19 -7.35 8.25
N LEU A 116 -0.92 -7.90 9.21
CA LEU A 116 -0.34 -8.59 10.38
C LEU A 116 -0.16 -10.10 10.16
N GLU A 117 -0.81 -10.67 9.14
CA GLU A 117 -0.83 -12.12 8.88
C GLU A 117 0.39 -12.57 8.05
N GLY A 118 1.32 -13.32 8.66
CA GLY A 118 2.66 -13.59 8.12
C GLY A 118 2.74 -14.11 6.67
N GLU A 119 2.07 -15.22 6.32
CA GLU A 119 2.14 -15.77 4.95
C GLU A 119 1.34 -14.94 3.92
N GLY A 120 0.20 -14.36 4.34
CA GLY A 120 -0.62 -13.50 3.50
C GLY A 120 0.07 -12.18 3.18
N ARG A 121 0.79 -11.61 4.14
CA ARG A 121 1.47 -10.33 4.05
C ARG A 121 2.45 -10.26 2.87
N LYS A 122 3.32 -11.26 2.70
CA LYS A 122 4.31 -11.26 1.60
C LYS A 122 3.65 -11.21 0.22
N ARG A 123 2.55 -11.95 0.04
CA ARG A 123 1.76 -11.93 -1.20
C ARG A 123 1.13 -10.55 -1.44
N LEU A 124 0.61 -9.92 -0.39
CA LEU A 124 -0.01 -8.60 -0.47
C LEU A 124 1.03 -7.52 -0.80
N GLU A 125 2.18 -7.55 -0.15
CA GLU A 125 3.31 -6.63 -0.42
C GLU A 125 3.78 -6.73 -1.88
N GLN A 126 3.88 -7.94 -2.43
CA GLN A 126 4.21 -8.17 -3.84
C GLN A 126 3.14 -7.66 -4.81
N SER A 127 1.89 -7.54 -4.34
CA SER A 127 0.76 -7.13 -5.17
C SER A 127 0.54 -5.62 -5.18
N VAL A 128 1.15 -4.86 -4.27
CA VAL A 128 1.06 -3.39 -4.25
C VAL A 128 2.10 -2.82 -5.21
N PRO A 129 1.70 -2.19 -6.34
CA PRO A 129 2.62 -1.70 -7.35
C PRO A 129 3.25 -0.34 -6.97
N THR A 130 2.88 0.24 -5.83
CA THR A 130 3.32 1.58 -5.40
C THR A 130 4.80 1.65 -5.03
N PHE A 131 5.37 0.57 -4.48
CA PHE A 131 6.79 0.46 -4.22
C PHE A 131 7.34 -0.73 -5.01
N PRO A 132 8.20 -0.50 -6.01
CA PRO A 132 8.86 -1.60 -6.68
C PRO A 132 9.73 -2.33 -5.64
N SER A 133 9.33 -3.54 -5.24
CA SER A 133 10.20 -4.49 -4.55
C SER A 133 11.28 -5.08 -5.46
N TRP A 134 11.35 -4.58 -6.71
CA TRP A 134 12.28 -4.97 -7.77
C TRP A 134 13.14 -3.77 -8.19
N CYS A 135 13.96 -3.29 -7.24
CA CYS A 135 15.21 -2.58 -7.50
C CYS A 135 16.32 -3.36 -6.80
#